data_AF-A0A0S4TUP3-F1
#
_entry.id   AF-A0A0S4TUP3-F1
#
_cell.length_a   1.000
_cell.length_b   1.000
_cell.length_c   1.000
_cell.angle_alpha   90.00
_cell.angle_beta   90.00
_cell.angle_gamma   90.00
#
_symmetry.space_group_name_H-M   'P 1'
#
loop_
_entity.id
_entity.type
_entity.pdbx_description
1 polymer ?
#
loop_
_entity_poly.entity_id
_entity_poly.type
_entity_poly.pdbx_seq_one_letter_code
_entity_poly.pdbx_strand_id
1 'polypeptide(L)' 'MPNPGNSPTPEQRASNRRLACILATIALVFFLGVIFKHVVFGG' A
#
# COMPACT_ATOMS: atom_id res chain seq x y z
N MET A 1 5.02 26.54 0.68
CA MET A 1 4.92 26.37 -0.78
C MET A 1 5.51 25.01 -1.15
N PRO A 2 4.80 24.12 -1.86
CA PRO A 2 5.42 22.95 -2.45
C PRO A 2 6.49 23.45 -3.43
N ASN A 3 7.72 22.95 -3.30
CA ASN A 3 8.84 23.37 -4.14
C ASN A 3 8.51 23.04 -5.62
N PRO A 4 8.61 24.01 -6.57
CA PRO A 4 8.20 23.80 -7.96
C PRO A 4 9.00 22.73 -8.73
N GLY A 5 10.07 22.18 -8.14
CA GLY A 5 10.84 21.05 -8.69
C GLY A 5 10.45 19.65 -8.18
N ASN A 6 9.45 19.52 -7.30
CA ASN A 6 9.11 18.24 -6.65
C ASN A 6 7.83 17.57 -7.18
N SER A 7 7.31 18.02 -8.33
CA SER A 7 6.23 17.29 -9.01
C SER A 7 6.80 16.00 -9.60
N PRO A 8 6.34 14.81 -9.16
CA PRO A 8 6.86 13.55 -9.66
C PRO A 8 6.65 13.47 -11.17
N THR A 9 7.71 13.11 -11.90
CA THR A 9 7.60 12.92 -13.35
C THR A 9 6.58 11.83 -13.67
N PRO A 10 5.95 11.82 -14.86
CA PRO A 10 4.96 10.80 -15.23
C PRO A 10 5.45 9.36 -15.03
N GLU A 11 6.74 9.12 -15.28
CA GLU A 11 7.40 7.83 -15.05
C GLU A 11 7.49 7.48 -13.56
N GLN A 12 7.86 8.44 -12.70
CA GLN A 12 7.86 8.25 -11.26
C GLN A 12 6.45 8.01 -10.73
N ARG A 13 5.44 8.66 -11.28
CA ARG A 13 4.04 8.43 -10.89
C ARG A 13 3.58 7.00 -11.24
N ALA A 14 3.99 6.48 -12.38
CA ALA A 14 3.71 5.09 -12.76
C ALA A 14 4.43 4.08 -11.84
N SER A 15 5.70 4.34 -11.51
CA SER A 15 6.47 3.51 -10.58
C SER A 15 5.90 3.55 -9.15
N ASN A 16 5.59 4.75 -8.65
CA ASN A 16 4.98 4.95 -7.33
C ASN A 16 3.59 4.29 -7.26
N ARG A 17 2.83 4.23 -8.36
CA ARG A 17 1.56 3.50 -8.41
C ARG A 17 1.75 1.99 -8.32
N ARG A 18 2.76 1.43 -8.99
CA ARG A 18 3.12 0.00 -8.84
C ARG A 18 3.54 -0.31 -7.41
N LEU A 19 4.40 0.53 -6.83
CA LEU A 19 4.83 0.40 -5.44
C LEU A 19 3.64 0.46 -4.47
N ALA A 20 2.72 1.41 -4.66
CA ALA A 20 1.51 1.50 -3.86
C ALA A 20 0.63 0.24 -3.98
N CYS A 21 0.48 -0.33 -5.17
CA CYS A 21 -0.25 -1.58 -5.35
C CYS A 21 0.42 -2.75 -4.59
N ILE A 22 1.75 -2.85 -4.62
CA ILE A 22 2.47 -3.91 -3.88
C ILE A 22 2.24 -3.76 -2.38
N LEU A 23 2.41 -2.53 -1.85
CA LEU A 23 2.18 -2.25 -0.43
C LEU A 23 0.74 -2.54 -0.02
N ALA A 24 -0.24 -2.17 -0.85
CA ALA A 24 -1.65 -2.46 -0.60
C ALA A 24 -1.93 -3.98 -0.55
N THR A 25 -1.33 -4.76 -1.46
CA THR A 25 -1.46 -6.22 -1.45
C THR A 25 -0.88 -6.84 -0.20
N ILE A 26 0.33 -6.43 0.22
CA ILE A 26 0.96 -6.93 1.44
C ILE A 26 0.09 -6.59 2.66
N ALA A 27 -0.37 -5.33 2.76
CA ALA A 27 -1.26 -4.89 3.83
C ALA A 27 -2.56 -5.70 3.86
N LEU A 28 -3.14 -5.99 2.70
CA LEU A 28 -4.35 -6.80 2.59
C LEU A 28 -4.13 -8.24 3.09
N VAL A 29 -3.05 -8.90 2.67
CA VAL A 29 -2.73 -10.27 3.11
C VAL A 29 -2.51 -10.32 4.62
N PHE A 30 -1.77 -9.35 5.18
CA PHE A 30 -1.59 -9.24 6.63
C PHE A 30 -2.92 -9.03 7.37
N PHE A 31 -3.74 -8.10 6.87
CA PHE A 31 -5.05 -7.81 7.45
C PHE A 31 -5.98 -9.03 7.41
N LEU A 32 -6.01 -9.76 6.28
CA LEU A 32 -6.74 -11.01 6.15
C LEU A 32 -6.23 -12.07 7.12
N GLY A 33 -4.91 -12.19 7.32
CA GLY A 33 -4.34 -13.09 8.32
C GLY A 33 -4.77 -12.75 9.75
N VAL A 34 -4.83 -11.45 10.09
CA VAL A 34 -5.29 -10.97 11.40
C VAL A 34 -6.78 -11.23 11.59
N ILE A 35 -7.63 -10.90 10.60
CA ILE A 35 -9.07 -11.19 10.65
C ILE A 35 -9.30 -12.69 10.75
N PHE A 36 -8.63 -13.48 9.91
CA PHE A 36 -8.75 -14.94 9.93
C PHE A 36 -8.39 -15.50 11.30
N LYS A 37 -7.26 -15.06 11.88
CA LYS A 37 -6.89 -15.44 13.24
C LYS A 37 -7.98 -15.05 14.26
N HIS A 38 -8.48 -13.82 14.20
CA HIS A 38 -9.48 -13.33 15.14
C HIS A 38 -10.82 -14.07 15.03
N VAL A 39 -11.25 -14.40 13.81
CA VAL A 39 -12.49 -15.15 13.53
C VAL A 39 -12.36 -16.62 13.92
N VAL A 40 -11.22 -17.26 13.60
CA VAL A 40 -11.04 -18.71 13.80
C VAL A 40 -10.69 -19.06 15.25
N PHE A 41 -9.83 -18.28 15.89
CA PHE A 41 -9.36 -18.59 17.24
C PHE A 41 -10.15 -17.87 18.33
N GLY A 42 -11.05 -16.96 17.96
CA GLY A 42 -11.74 -16.08 18.91
C GLY A 42 -10.76 -15.10 19.55
N GLY A 43 -11.20 -13.85 19.74
CA GLY A 43 -10.55 -12.95 20.70
C GLY A 43 -10.76 -13.44 22.12
#